data_AF-A0A7X7VG23-F1
#
_entry.id   AF-A0A7X7VG23-F1
#
_cell.length_a   1.000
_cell.length_b   1.000
_cell.length_c   1.000
_cell.angle_alpha   90.00
_cell.angle_beta   90.00
_cell.angle_gamma   90.00
#
_symmetry.space_group_name_H-M   'P 1'
#
loop_
_entity.id
_entity.type
_entity.pdbx_description
1 polymer ?
#
loop_
_entity_poly.entity_id
_entity_poly.type
_entity_poly.pdbx_seq_one_letter_code
_entity_poly.pdbx_strand_id
1 'polypeptide(L)'
;MALQIREAWARLHRAKLALYESSEKAISAKAALDKKRSELLASGTIQGKNAETRDAQLAQECWPEMAALEVAEAEKRKAAHEADQAGLVVSEIQWLIRNDEATAVLVRERIL
;
A
#
# COMPACT_ATOMS: atom_id res chain seq x y z
N MET A 1 24.43 0.47 -17.39
CA MET A 1 23.28 -0.38 -17.79
C MET A 1 23.02 -1.56 -16.85
N ALA A 2 23.81 -2.64 -16.84
CA ALA A 2 23.46 -3.87 -16.10
C ALA A 2 23.26 -3.68 -14.59
N LEU A 3 24.08 -2.81 -13.96
CA LEU A 3 23.94 -2.44 -12.55
C LEU A 3 22.64 -1.67 -12.28
N GLN A 4 22.32 -0.67 -13.10
CA GLN A 4 21.09 0.15 -12.99
C GLN A 4 19.82 -0.70 -13.16
N ILE A 5 19.84 -1.69 -14.07
CA ILE A 5 18.74 -2.65 -14.25
C ILE A 5 18.53 -3.44 -12.96
N ARG A 6 19.59 -4.04 -12.40
CA ARG A 6 19.51 -4.83 -11.17
C ARG A 6 19.02 -4.00 -9.99
N GLU A 7 19.50 -2.77 -9.85
CA GLU A 7 19.08 -1.84 -8.81
C GLU A 7 17.60 -1.46 -8.93
N ALA A 8 17.10 -1.18 -10.14
CA ALA A 8 15.70 -0.87 -10.38
C ALA A 8 14.78 -2.03 -9.99
N TRP A 9 15.12 -3.26 -10.39
CA TRP A 9 14.37 -4.46 -10.01
C TRP A 9 14.43 -4.73 -8.51
N ALA A 10 15.60 -4.57 -7.88
CA ALA A 10 15.74 -4.72 -6.44
C ALA A 10 14.91 -3.67 -5.67
N ARG A 11 14.87 -2.43 -6.15
CA ARG A 11 14.03 -1.37 -5.58
C ARG A 11 12.55 -1.69 -5.72
N LEU A 12 12.10 -2.13 -6.90
CA LEU A 12 10.71 -2.55 -7.11
C LEU A 12 10.32 -3.70 -6.19
N HIS A 13 11.20 -4.71 -6.05
CA HIS A 13 10.97 -5.84 -5.14
C HIS A 13 10.79 -5.37 -3.69
N ARG A 14 11.70 -4.53 -3.18
CA ARG A 14 11.60 -3.99 -1.81
C ARG A 14 10.34 -3.14 -1.62
N ALA A 15 10.00 -2.29 -2.59
CA ALA A 15 8.81 -1.44 -2.52
C ALA A 15 7.52 -2.28 -2.49
N LYS A 16 7.45 -3.36 -3.29
CA LYS A 16 6.33 -4.29 -3.24
C LYS A 16 6.23 -5.04 -1.91
N LEU A 17 7.36 -5.50 -1.36
CA LEU A 17 7.36 -6.11 -0.02
C LEU A 17 6.84 -5.14 1.05
N ALA A 18 7.34 -3.90 1.05
CA ALA A 18 6.88 -2.87 1.98
C ALA A 18 5.38 -2.56 1.81
N LEU A 19 4.87 -2.57 0.57
CA LEU A 19 3.43 -2.44 0.30
C LEU A 19 2.63 -3.60 0.87
N TYR A 20 3.10 -4.84 0.74
CA TYR A 20 2.41 -5.99 1.33
C TYR A 20 2.43 -5.93 2.86
N GLU A 21 3.58 -5.65 3.46
CA GLU A 21 3.70 -5.53 4.93
C GLU A 21 2.79 -4.42 5.49
N SER A 22 2.78 -3.24 4.86
CA SER A 22 1.89 -2.14 5.28
C SER A 22 0.41 -2.44 5.03
N SER A 23 0.09 -3.22 3.99
CA SER A 23 -1.27 -3.69 3.74
C SER A 23 -1.75 -4.64 4.83
N GLU A 24 -0.92 -5.60 5.26
CA GLU A 24 -1.23 -6.51 6.36
C GLU A 24 -1.42 -5.76 7.69
N LYS A 25 -0.59 -4.75 7.95
CA LYS A 25 -0.77 -3.86 9.12
C LYS A 25 -2.12 -3.13 9.09
N ALA A 26 -2.50 -2.55 7.95
CA ALA A 26 -3.79 -1.86 7.81
C ALA A 26 -4.99 -2.81 7.97
N ILE A 27 -4.89 -4.02 7.40
CA ILE A 27 -5.91 -5.07 7.58
C ILE A 27 -6.03 -5.46 9.06
N SER A 28 -4.91 -5.66 9.72
CA SER A 28 -4.87 -6.03 11.14
C SER A 28 -5.42 -4.92 12.05
N ALA A 29 -5.09 -3.66 11.77
CA ALA A 29 -5.61 -2.51 12.51
C ALA A 29 -7.13 -2.38 12.33
N LYS A 30 -7.64 -2.62 11.11
CA LYS A 30 -9.08 -2.64 10.84
C LYS A 30 -9.77 -3.77 11.60
N ALA A 31 -9.20 -4.97 11.57
CA ALA A 31 -9.73 -6.11 12.31
C ALA A 31 -9.76 -5.85 13.83
N ALA A 32 -8.74 -5.17 14.38
CA ALA A 32 -8.70 -4.77 15.78
C ALA A 32 -9.82 -3.77 16.11
N LEU A 33 -10.04 -2.76 15.26
CA LEU A 33 -11.15 -1.81 15.41
C LEU A 33 -12.51 -2.50 15.36
N ASP A 34 -12.73 -3.37 14.37
CA ASP A 34 -13.99 -4.11 14.21
C ASP A 34 -14.25 -5.05 15.40
N LYS A 35 -13.21 -5.70 15.92
CA LYS A 35 -13.27 -6.51 17.13
C LYS A 35 -13.64 -5.65 18.35
N LYS A 36 -12.95 -4.53 18.57
CA LYS A 36 -13.21 -3.61 19.69
C LYS A 36 -14.65 -3.09 19.65
N ARG A 37 -15.13 -2.68 18.47
CA ARG A 37 -16.53 -2.25 18.27
C ARG A 37 -17.51 -3.34 18.65
N SER A 38 -17.27 -4.56 18.17
CA SER A 38 -18.15 -5.71 18.46
C SER A 38 -18.18 -6.03 19.96
N GLU A 39 -17.04 -5.99 20.64
CA GLU A 39 -16.93 -6.22 22.09
C GLU A 39 -17.68 -5.14 22.90
N LEU A 40 -17.53 -3.86 22.54
CA LEU A 40 -18.22 -2.75 23.21
C LEU A 40 -19.74 -2.79 23.02
N LEU A 41 -20.20 -3.20 21.83
CA LEU A 41 -21.63 -3.37 21.55
C LEU A 41 -22.21 -4.57 22.31
N ALA A 42 -21.45 -5.65 22.44
CA ALA A 42 -21.87 -6.85 23.17
C ALA A 42 -21.85 -6.67 24.69
N SER A 43 -20.93 -5.86 25.22
CA SER A 43 -20.78 -5.64 26.67
C SER A 43 -21.90 -4.82 27.30
N GLY A 44 -22.70 -4.11 26.49
CA GLY A 44 -23.73 -3.20 26.98
C GLY A 44 -23.18 -1.98 27.73
N THR A 45 -21.86 -1.70 27.59
CA THR A 45 -21.18 -0.59 28.28
C THR A 45 -21.50 0.76 27.65
N ILE A 46 -21.94 0.77 26.39
CA ILE A 46 -22.33 2.00 25.67
C ILE A 46 -23.68 2.49 26.20
N GLN A 47 -23.66 3.65 26.87
CA GLN A 47 -24.80 4.28 27.50
C GLN A 47 -25.17 5.59 26.78
N GLY A 48 -26.45 5.85 26.63
CA GLY A 48 -26.90 7.10 26.02
C GLY A 48 -28.42 7.17 25.94
N LYS A 49 -28.97 8.36 26.11
CA LYS A 49 -30.42 8.60 26.07
C LYS A 49 -30.99 8.52 24.66
N ASN A 50 -30.16 8.69 23.63
CA ASN A 50 -30.53 8.63 22.22
C ASN A 50 -29.45 7.88 21.41
N ALA A 51 -29.68 7.66 20.11
CA ALA A 51 -28.70 6.99 19.24
C ALA A 51 -27.39 7.79 19.13
N GLU A 52 -27.49 9.11 18.92
CA GLU A 52 -26.32 10.00 18.76
C GLU A 52 -25.35 9.93 19.94
N THR A 53 -25.85 9.92 21.17
CA THR A 53 -24.99 9.83 22.37
C THR A 53 -24.30 8.48 22.50
N ARG A 54 -24.97 7.39 22.09
CA ARG A 54 -24.37 6.04 22.07
C ARG A 54 -23.30 5.93 21.00
N ASP A 55 -23.55 6.48 19.82
CA ASP A 55 -22.60 6.48 18.71
C ASP A 55 -21.37 7.33 19.04
N ALA A 56 -21.57 8.49 19.67
CA ALA A 56 -20.47 9.35 20.13
C ALA A 56 -19.60 8.65 21.18
N GLN A 57 -20.22 7.96 22.15
CA GLN A 57 -19.46 7.21 23.15
C GLN A 57 -18.71 6.02 22.53
N LEU A 58 -19.35 5.29 21.62
CA LEU A 58 -18.70 4.20 20.89
C LEU A 58 -17.50 4.70 20.08
N ALA A 59 -17.63 5.83 19.39
CA ALA A 59 -16.54 6.45 18.65
C ALA A 59 -15.39 6.88 19.59
N GLN A 60 -15.70 7.43 20.76
CA GLN A 60 -14.71 7.84 21.75
C GLN A 60 -13.92 6.64 22.30
N GLU A 61 -14.61 5.55 22.62
CA GLU A 61 -14.00 4.31 23.12
C GLU A 61 -13.17 3.56 22.05
N CYS A 62 -13.53 3.72 20.78
CA CYS A 62 -12.79 3.18 19.64
C CYS A 62 -11.74 4.15 19.08
N TRP A 63 -11.57 5.33 19.68
CA TRP A 63 -10.70 6.36 19.12
C TRP A 63 -9.24 5.92 18.98
N PRO A 64 -8.63 5.20 19.95
CA PRO A 64 -7.27 4.69 19.80
C PRO A 64 -7.11 3.75 18.60
N GLU A 65 -8.05 2.83 18.40
CA GLU A 65 -8.03 1.88 17.29
C GLU A 65 -8.31 2.57 15.94
N MET A 66 -9.17 3.60 15.91
CA MET A 66 -9.38 4.43 14.73
C MET A 66 -8.10 5.20 14.35
N ALA A 67 -7.43 5.83 15.32
CA ALA A 67 -6.17 6.52 15.09
C ALA A 67 -5.07 5.55 14.61
N ALA A 68 -4.99 4.35 15.20
CA ALA A 68 -4.05 3.32 14.76
C ALA A 68 -4.32 2.86 13.31
N LEU A 69 -5.61 2.71 12.94
CA LEU A 69 -6.00 2.39 11.57
C LEU A 69 -5.61 3.51 10.60
N GLU A 70 -5.87 4.77 10.94
CA GLU A 70 -5.50 5.91 10.09
C GLU A 70 -3.99 5.98 9.82
N VAL A 71 -3.17 5.74 10.84
CA VAL A 71 -1.71 5.65 10.70
C VAL A 71 -1.32 4.51 9.76
N ALA A 72 -1.86 3.31 9.97
CA ALA A 72 -1.55 2.14 9.15
C ALA A 72 -1.99 2.35 7.67
N GLU A 73 -3.14 2.98 7.44
CA GLU A 73 -3.60 3.31 6.09
C GLU A 73 -2.75 4.39 5.44
N ALA A 74 -2.23 5.36 6.20
CA ALA A 74 -1.32 6.36 5.68
C ALA A 74 0.03 5.73 5.27
N GLU A 75 0.56 4.82 6.08
CA GLU A 75 1.75 4.03 5.74
C GLU A 75 1.52 3.20 4.46
N LYS A 76 0.37 2.53 4.35
CA LYS A 76 -0.01 1.77 3.15
C LYS A 76 -0.06 2.66 1.91
N ARG A 77 -0.69 3.85 2.00
CA ARG A 77 -0.76 4.82 0.90
C ARG A 77 0.63 5.26 0.44
N LYS A 78 1.53 5.52 1.38
CA LYS A 78 2.93 5.87 1.08
C LYS A 78 3.66 4.72 0.38
N ALA A 79 3.54 3.50 0.89
CA ALA A 79 4.17 2.32 0.30
C ALA A 79 3.62 2.01 -1.10
N ALA A 80 2.32 2.23 -1.34
CA ALA A 80 1.70 2.06 -2.65
C ALA A 80 2.31 3.04 -3.67
N HIS A 81 2.41 4.31 -3.30
CA HIS A 81 3.04 5.32 -4.14
C HIS A 81 4.51 4.98 -4.46
N GLU A 82 5.28 4.51 -3.47
CA GLU A 82 6.68 4.09 -3.70
C GLU A 82 6.79 2.86 -4.63
N ALA A 83 5.86 1.91 -4.52
CA ALA A 83 5.81 0.75 -5.40
C ALA A 83 5.44 1.14 -6.84
N ASP A 84 4.47 2.05 -7.02
CA ASP A 84 4.07 2.57 -8.32
C ASP A 84 5.23 3.32 -9.01
N GLN A 85 5.91 4.20 -8.26
CA GLN A 85 7.10 4.90 -8.75
C GLN A 85 8.19 3.93 -9.20
N ALA A 86 8.50 2.91 -8.39
CA ALA A 86 9.49 1.90 -8.77
C ALA A 86 9.05 1.09 -10.00
N GLY A 87 7.74 0.86 -10.17
CA GLY A 87 7.15 0.20 -11.33
C GLY A 87 7.32 1.00 -12.62
N LEU A 88 7.15 2.33 -12.55
CA LEU A 88 7.39 3.22 -13.69
C LEU A 88 8.85 3.16 -14.16
N VAL A 89 9.81 3.21 -13.23
CA VAL A 89 11.25 3.12 -13.56
C VAL A 89 11.59 1.80 -14.24
N VAL A 90 11.06 0.67 -13.74
CA VAL A 90 11.28 -0.63 -14.40
C VAL A 90 10.64 -0.67 -15.80
N SER A 91 9.45 -0.09 -15.96
CA SER A 91 8.75 -0.03 -17.24
C SER A 91 9.51 0.81 -18.27
N GLU A 92 10.09 1.94 -17.84
CA GLU A 92 10.95 2.78 -18.67
C GLU A 92 12.19 2.02 -19.15
N ILE A 93 12.88 1.32 -18.24
CA ILE A 93 14.04 0.49 -18.57
C ILE A 93 13.67 -0.61 -19.58
N GLN A 94 12.54 -1.30 -19.37
CA GLN A 94 12.06 -2.32 -20.31
C GLN A 94 11.71 -1.74 -21.68
N TRP A 95 11.21 -0.50 -21.73
CA TRP A 95 10.95 0.19 -22.98
C TRP A 95 12.26 0.52 -23.72
N LEU A 96 13.26 1.06 -23.01
CA LEU A 96 14.57 1.38 -23.58
C LEU A 96 15.25 0.13 -24.17
N ILE A 97 15.24 -0.99 -23.46
CA ILE A 97 15.81 -2.26 -23.94
C ILE A 97 15.13 -2.70 -25.24
N ARG A 98 13.79 -2.69 -25.28
CA ARG A 98 13.04 -3.06 -26.50
C ARG A 98 13.31 -2.13 -27.67
N ASN A 99 13.47 -0.84 -27.40
CA ASN A 99 13.79 0.15 -28.43
C ASN A 99 15.21 -0.05 -29.00
N ASP A 100 16.19 -0.36 -28.14
CA ASP A 100 17.55 -0.68 -28.55
C ASP A 100 17.59 -1.95 -29.42
N GLU A 101 16.85 -2.99 -29.02
CA GLU A 101 16.71 -4.22 -29.79
C GLU A 101 16.09 -3.99 -31.17
N ALA A 102 14.99 -3.23 -31.24
CA ALA A 102 14.33 -2.88 -32.49
C ALA A 102 15.25 -2.07 -33.42
N THR A 103 15.98 -1.11 -32.87
CA THR A 103 16.95 -0.30 -33.63
C THR A 103 18.08 -1.18 -34.16
N ALA A 104 18.59 -2.12 -33.36
CA ALA A 104 19.64 -3.04 -33.78
C ALA A 104 19.17 -4.01 -34.88
N VAL A 105 17.88 -4.35 -34.94
CA VAL A 105 17.31 -5.12 -36.05
C VAL A 105 17.29 -4.30 -37.35
N LEU A 106 16.76 -3.07 -37.30
CA LEU A 106 16.70 -2.18 -38.46
C LEU A 106 18.08 -1.89 -39.07
N VAL A 107 19.10 -1.69 -38.21
CA VAL A 107 20.48 -1.47 -38.68
C VAL A 107 21.03 -2.72 -39.37
N ARG A 108 20.77 -3.93 -38.84
CA ARG A 108 21.22 -5.18 -39.46
C ARG A 108 20.57 -5.43 -40.82
N GLU A 109 19.26 -5.17 -40.93
CA GLU A 109 18.52 -5.32 -42.18
C GLU A 109 18.96 -4.32 -43.27
N ARG A 110 19.55 -3.19 -42.89
CA ARG A 110 20.04 -2.16 -43.83
C ARG A 110 21.48 -2.42 -44.32
N ILE A 111 22.24 -3.23 -43.59
CA ILE A 111 23.63 -3.58 -43.93
C ILE A 111 23.69 -4.83 -44.82
N LEU A 112 22.65 -5.68 -44.77
CA LEU A 112 22.44 -6.82 -45.67
C LEU A 112 21.75 -6.39 -46.97
#